data_AF-A0A847JH50-F1
#
_entry.id   AF-A0A847JH50-F1
#
_cell.length_a   1.000
_cell.length_b   1.000
_cell.length_c   1.000
_cell.angle_alpha   90.00
_cell.angle_beta   90.00
_cell.angle_gamma   90.00
#
_symmetry.space_group_name_H-M   'P 1'
#
loop_
_entity.id
_entity.type
_entity.pdbx_description
1 polymer ?
#
loop_
_entity_poly.entity_id
_entity_poly.type
_entity_poly.pdbx_seq_one_letter_code
_entity_poly.pdbx_strand_id
1 'polypeptide(L)'
;MTGPQVSSGLASHLLQPLTAALGRAGLVPRGGPDAEYAVIVDTSSDVGAWYGTGSARRWLYTREVLIDMGSQAAMEKRPYGARRGVASRLRTPDEDRTDEYACLVDLAVADIAAHGVPKRRRTIDGAACARP
;
A
#
# COMPACT_ATOMS: atom_id res chain seq x y z
N MET A 1 9.64 19.69 20.42
CA MET A 1 8.29 19.14 20.20
C MET A 1 8.06 19.07 18.70
N THR A 2 8.13 17.87 18.13
CA THR A 2 7.61 17.57 16.79
C THR A 2 7.51 16.04 16.71
N GLY A 3 6.26 15.56 16.61
CA GLY A 3 5.95 14.15 16.47
C GLY A 3 6.37 13.62 15.09
N PRO A 4 6.13 12.34 14.80
CA PRO A 4 6.36 11.79 13.48
C PRO A 4 5.68 12.69 12.44
N GLN A 5 6.47 13.27 11.54
CA GLN A 5 5.92 13.79 10.31
C GLN A 5 5.50 12.57 9.49
N VAL A 6 4.26 12.15 9.69
CA VAL A 6 3.46 11.66 8.57
C VAL A 6 3.57 12.79 7.55
N SER A 7 4.31 12.57 6.46
CA SER A 7 4.33 13.50 5.33
C SER A 7 2.88 13.84 5.04
N SER A 8 2.55 15.11 5.22
CA SER A 8 1.21 15.67 5.10
C SER A 8 0.59 15.21 3.78
N GLY A 9 -0.38 14.31 3.83
CA GLY A 9 -1.03 13.80 2.62
C GLY A 9 -1.73 12.45 2.76
N LEU A 10 -1.35 11.58 3.71
CA LEU A 10 -2.12 10.36 3.94
C LEU A 10 -3.43 10.72 4.65
N ALA A 11 -4.54 10.69 3.92
CA ALA A 11 -5.86 10.87 4.50
C ALA A 11 -6.10 9.82 5.59
N SER A 12 -6.83 10.19 6.65
CA SER A 12 -7.07 9.34 7.83
C SER A 12 -7.61 7.94 7.49
N HIS A 13 -8.34 7.83 6.37
CA HIS A 13 -8.86 6.56 5.85
C HIS A 13 -7.77 5.59 5.36
N LEU A 14 -6.56 6.08 5.04
CA LEU A 14 -5.41 5.26 4.63
C LEU A 14 -4.58 4.77 5.82
N LEU A 15 -4.59 5.54 6.92
CA LEU A 15 -3.78 5.23 8.11
C LEU A 15 -4.32 4.04 8.91
N GLN A 16 -5.65 3.92 9.06
CA GLN A 16 -6.25 2.84 9.85
C GLN A 16 -6.00 1.44 9.27
N PRO A 17 -6.20 1.19 7.95
CA PRO A 17 -5.89 -0.11 7.37
C PRO A 17 -4.42 -0.49 7.53
N LEU A 18 -3.51 0.48 7.35
CA LEU A 18 -2.08 0.25 7.49
C LEU A 18 -1.68 -0.15 8.91
N THR A 19 -2.11 0.60 9.92
CA THR A 19 -1.76 0.28 11.32
C THR A 19 -2.35 -1.05 11.76
N ALA A 20 -3.56 -1.39 11.31
CA ALA A 20 -4.18 -2.69 11.57
C ALA A 20 -3.39 -3.85 10.91
N ALA A 21 -2.97 -3.68 9.65
CA ALA A 21 -2.17 -4.65 8.92
C ALA A 21 -0.82 -4.91 9.59
N LEU A 22 -0.11 -3.82 9.94
CA LEU A 22 1.17 -3.87 10.64
C LEU A 22 1.02 -4.53 12.02
N GLY A 23 -0.06 -4.22 12.74
CA GLY A 23 -0.40 -4.86 14.02
C GLY A 23 -0.59 -6.37 13.89
N ARG A 24 -1.30 -6.83 12.85
CA ARG A 24 -1.44 -8.27 12.54
C ARG A 24 -0.10 -8.94 12.21
N ALA A 25 0.83 -8.19 11.61
CA ALA A 25 2.20 -8.64 11.35
C ALA A 25 3.13 -8.56 12.58
N GLY A 26 2.61 -8.21 13.76
CA GLY A 26 3.37 -8.12 15.00
C GLY A 26 4.16 -6.82 15.18
N LEU A 27 3.94 -5.82 14.31
CA LEU A 27 4.58 -4.51 14.40
C LEU A 27 3.70 -3.55 15.20
N VAL A 28 4.31 -2.85 16.16
CA VAL A 28 3.62 -1.86 16.99
C VAL A 28 3.91 -0.46 16.46
N PRO A 29 2.88 0.34 16.13
CA PRO A 29 3.09 1.72 15.73
C PRO A 29 3.68 2.51 16.90
N ARG A 30 4.92 3.00 16.74
CA ARG A 30 5.56 3.96 17.64
C ARG A 30 5.82 5.26 16.90
N GLY A 31 5.43 6.37 17.50
CA GLY A 31 5.86 7.70 17.06
C GLY A 31 7.17 8.11 17.73
N GLY A 32 8.00 8.89 17.03
CA GLY A 32 9.23 9.49 17.58
C GLY A 32 10.52 9.02 16.89
N PRO A 33 11.67 9.63 17.23
CA PRO A 33 12.97 9.34 16.62
C PRO A 33 13.52 7.95 16.95
N ASP A 34 12.91 7.28 17.92
CA ASP A 34 13.28 5.93 18.36
C ASP A 34 12.49 4.83 17.60
N ALA A 35 11.77 5.21 16.54
CA ALA A 35 11.09 4.26 15.69
C ALA A 35 12.12 3.42 14.92
N GLU A 36 12.06 2.10 15.09
CA GLU A 36 12.98 1.17 14.44
C GLU A 36 12.79 1.15 12.91
N TYR A 37 11.56 1.37 12.45
CA TYR A 37 11.18 1.33 11.04
C TYR A 37 10.30 2.52 10.66
N ALA A 38 10.51 3.02 9.43
CA ALA A 38 9.60 3.93 8.75
C ALA A 38 8.89 3.18 7.61
N VAL A 39 7.62 3.51 7.39
CA VAL A 39 6.77 2.91 6.35
C VAL A 39 6.31 4.01 5.40
N ILE A 40 6.36 3.72 4.10
CA ILE A 40 5.85 4.57 3.04
C ILE A 40 4.72 3.81 2.34
N VAL A 41 3.62 4.52 2.13
CA VAL A 41 2.47 4.04 1.38
C VAL A 41 2.26 4.97 0.20
N ASP A 42 2.37 4.42 -1.01
CA ASP A 42 1.95 5.12 -2.21
C ASP A 42 0.71 4.44 -2.78
N THR A 43 -0.30 5.23 -3.13
CA THR A 43 -1.54 4.76 -3.75
C THR A 43 -1.64 5.32 -5.16
N SER A 44 -2.01 4.48 -6.12
CA SER A 44 -2.33 4.95 -7.47
C SER A 44 -3.58 4.27 -8.02
N SER A 45 -4.35 5.02 -8.81
CA SER A 45 -5.43 4.55 -9.66
C SER A 45 -5.10 5.05 -11.07
N ASP A 46 -5.03 4.16 -12.06
CA ASP A 46 -4.89 4.58 -13.45
C ASP A 46 -6.25 5.03 -14.02
N VAL A 47 -6.22 5.86 -15.07
CA VAL A 47 -7.41 6.12 -15.89
C VAL A 47 -7.73 4.78 -16.54
N GLY A 48 -8.77 4.11 -16.03
CA GLY A 48 -9.06 2.70 -16.28
C GLY A 48 -9.11 2.25 -17.76
N ALA A 49 -9.40 0.97 -17.96
CA ALA A 49 -9.54 0.39 -19.29
C ALA A 49 -10.92 -0.26 -19.45
N TRP A 50 -11.46 -0.17 -20.67
CA TRP A 50 -12.64 -0.94 -21.05
C TRP A 50 -12.29 -2.42 -21.16
N TYR A 51 -13.00 -3.26 -20.41
CA TYR A 51 -12.91 -4.72 -20.42
C TYR A 51 -14.21 -5.35 -20.94
N GLY A 52 -14.08 -6.42 -21.71
CA GLY A 52 -15.22 -7.12 -22.32
C GLY A 52 -15.61 -6.60 -23.70
N THR A 53 -16.67 -7.17 -24.28
CA THR A 53 -17.15 -6.87 -25.63
C THR A 53 -18.66 -6.66 -25.65
N GLY A 54 -19.16 -5.86 -26.60
CA GLY A 54 -20.61 -5.63 -26.77
C GLY A 54 -21.25 -5.02 -25.51
N SER A 55 -22.43 -5.53 -25.14
CA SER A 55 -23.17 -5.10 -23.94
C SER A 55 -22.52 -5.51 -22.61
N ALA A 56 -21.52 -6.40 -22.62
CA ALA A 56 -20.78 -6.82 -21.43
C ALA A 56 -19.54 -5.94 -21.15
N ARG A 57 -19.37 -4.84 -21.89
CA ARG A 57 -18.23 -3.93 -21.76
C ARG A 57 -18.34 -3.11 -20.47
N ARG A 58 -17.34 -3.22 -19.60
CA ARG A 58 -17.23 -2.51 -18.31
C ARG A 58 -15.93 -1.72 -18.20
N TRP A 59 -15.97 -0.55 -17.60
CA TRP A 59 -14.78 0.22 -17.26
C TRP A 59 -14.17 -0.35 -15.98
N LEU A 60 -12.87 -0.64 -15.99
CA LEU A 60 -12.14 -1.12 -14.81
C LEU A 60 -10.95 -0.22 -14.54
N TYR A 61 -10.80 0.18 -13.29
CA TYR A 61 -9.64 0.90 -12.76
C TYR A 61 -8.59 -0.09 -12.28
N THR A 62 -7.31 0.19 -12.50
CA THR A 62 -6.20 -0.51 -11.86
C THR A 62 -5.80 0.27 -10.62
N ARG A 63 -6.12 -0.29 -9.46
CA ARG A 63 -5.69 0.21 -8.16
C ARG A 63 -4.41 -0.48 -7.76
N GLU A 64 -3.51 0.31 -7.19
CA GLU A 64 -2.27 -0.19 -6.63
C GLU A 64 -1.97 0.44 -5.28
N VAL A 65 -1.55 -0.41 -4.34
CA VAL A 65 -1.00 0.01 -3.06
C VAL A 65 0.43 -0.50 -2.97
N LEU A 66 1.38 0.43 -2.86
CA LEU A 66 2.79 0.13 -2.65
C LEU A 66 3.15 0.36 -1.19
N ILE A 67 3.59 -0.70 -0.52
CA ILE A 67 4.14 -0.63 0.84
C ILE A 67 5.65 -0.82 0.79
N ASP A 68 6.39 0.16 1.29
CA ASP A 68 7.84 0.15 1.42
C ASP A 68 8.18 0.40 2.90
N MET A 69 9.12 -0.36 3.45
CA MET A 69 9.54 -0.18 4.83
C MET A 69 11.05 -0.39 5.00
N GLY A 70 11.61 0.18 6.06
CA GLY A 70 13.01 0.01 6.41
C GLY A 70 13.39 0.89 7.60
N SER A 71 14.62 0.73 8.09
CA SER A 71 15.10 1.58 9.18
C SER A 71 14.97 3.06 8.81
N GLN A 72 14.66 3.92 9.78
CA GLN A 72 14.51 5.36 9.55
C GLN A 72 15.70 5.95 8.78
N ALA A 73 16.93 5.66 9.21
CA ALA A 73 18.15 6.13 8.56
C ALA A 73 18.29 5.65 7.09
N ALA A 74 17.79 4.46 6.76
CA ALA A 74 17.79 3.95 5.37
C ALA A 74 16.70 4.58 4.51
N MET A 75 15.62 5.06 5.12
CA MET A 75 14.52 5.73 4.43
C MET A 75 14.86 7.20 4.15
N GLU A 76 15.48 7.89 5.12
CA GLU A 76 15.95 9.28 4.97
C GLU A 76 17.01 9.43 3.86
N LYS A 77 17.88 8.44 3.68
CA LYS A 77 18.92 8.43 2.64
C LYS A 77 18.39 8.03 1.25
N ARG A 78 17.14 7.61 1.15
CA ARG A 78 16.59 7.07 -0.10
C ARG A 78 16.22 8.21 -1.05
N PRO A 79 16.62 8.16 -2.34
CA PRO A 79 16.17 9.15 -3.31
C PRO A 79 14.64 9.17 -3.38
N TYR A 80 14.07 10.37 -3.47
CA TYR A 80 12.64 10.53 -3.71
C TYR A 80 12.23 9.79 -4.99
N GLY A 81 11.16 9.00 -4.94
CA GLY A 81 10.68 8.17 -6.06
C GLY A 81 11.37 6.80 -6.23
N ALA A 82 12.47 6.52 -5.54
CA ALA A 82 13.15 5.22 -5.61
C ALA A 82 12.51 4.18 -4.67
N ARG A 83 11.24 3.85 -4.92
CA ARG A 83 10.46 2.95 -4.04
C ARG A 83 10.87 1.49 -4.21
N ARG A 84 11.12 0.81 -3.10
CA ARG A 84 11.47 -0.61 -3.05
C ARG A 84 10.52 -1.28 -2.08
N GLY A 85 9.52 -1.96 -2.60
CA GLY A 85 8.43 -2.43 -1.77
C GLY A 85 7.56 -3.42 -2.49
N VAL A 86 6.47 -3.76 -1.84
CA VAL A 86 5.46 -4.69 -2.36
C VAL A 86 4.28 -3.87 -2.86
N ALA A 87 4.00 -3.99 -4.15
CA ALA A 87 2.87 -3.38 -4.81
C ALA A 87 1.76 -4.41 -5.01
N SER A 88 0.69 -4.33 -4.25
CA SER A 88 -0.52 -5.13 -4.48
C SER A 88 -1.42 -4.41 -5.49
N ARG A 89 -1.89 -5.13 -6.51
CA ARG A 89 -2.69 -4.56 -7.61
C ARG A 89 -4.05 -5.22 -7.75
N LEU A 90 -5.09 -4.43 -7.95
CA LEU A 90 -6.44 -4.91 -8.23
C LEU A 90 -7.01 -4.18 -9.45
N ARG A 91 -7.70 -4.93 -10.31
CA ARG A 91 -8.60 -4.34 -11.30
C ARG A 91 -10.02 -4.37 -10.75
N THR A 92 -10.65 -3.22 -10.63
CA THR A 92 -11.96 -3.07 -9.98
C THR A 92 -12.85 -2.10 -10.76
N PRO A 93 -14.18 -2.31 -10.78
CA PRO A 93 -15.09 -1.31 -11.35
C PRO A 93 -15.24 -0.05 -10.49
N ASP A 94 -14.76 -0.06 -9.24
CA ASP A 94 -14.92 1.03 -8.28
C ASP A 94 -13.57 1.41 -7.65
N GLU A 95 -13.05 2.60 -8.02
CA GLU A 95 -11.75 3.06 -7.56
C GLU A 95 -11.72 3.57 -6.11
N ASP A 96 -12.89 3.84 -5.52
CA ASP A 96 -13.02 4.48 -4.22
C ASP A 96 -13.34 3.49 -3.09
N ARG A 97 -13.49 2.19 -3.39
CA ARG A 97 -13.76 1.16 -2.38
C ARG A 97 -12.68 1.07 -1.32
N THR A 98 -13.02 1.43 -0.08
CA THR A 98 -12.09 1.45 1.06
C THR A 98 -11.78 0.04 1.59
N ASP A 99 -12.69 -0.91 1.41
CA ASP A 99 -12.53 -2.32 1.83
C ASP A 99 -11.55 -3.08 0.93
N GLU A 100 -11.63 -2.87 -0.38
CA GLU A 100 -10.65 -3.39 -1.34
C GLU A 100 -9.26 -2.80 -1.08
N TYR A 101 -9.18 -1.50 -0.78
CA TYR A 101 -7.93 -0.86 -0.39
C TYR A 101 -7.32 -1.50 0.86
N ALA A 102 -8.13 -1.70 1.91
CA ALA A 102 -7.66 -2.33 3.14
C ALA A 102 -7.13 -3.74 2.90
N CYS A 103 -7.79 -4.52 2.04
CA CYS A 103 -7.31 -5.84 1.65
C CYS A 103 -5.98 -5.78 0.88
N LEU A 104 -5.79 -4.80 -0.01
CA LEU A 104 -4.53 -4.62 -0.73
C LEU A 104 -3.37 -4.27 0.21
N VAL A 105 -3.61 -3.42 1.20
CA VAL A 105 -2.63 -3.10 2.26
C VAL A 105 -2.26 -4.36 3.03
N ASP A 106 -3.26 -5.15 3.44
CA ASP A 106 -3.05 -6.41 4.17
C ASP A 106 -2.19 -7.38 3.38
N LEU A 107 -2.49 -7.54 2.09
CA LEU A 107 -1.75 -8.44 1.22
C LEU A 107 -0.28 -8.02 1.09
N ALA A 108 -0.02 -6.73 0.90
CA ALA A 108 1.35 -6.22 0.79
C ALA A 108 2.12 -6.34 2.11
N VAL A 109 1.49 -6.04 3.25
CA VAL A 109 2.12 -6.18 4.57
C VAL A 109 2.38 -7.65 4.91
N ALA A 110 1.43 -8.55 4.63
CA ALA A 110 1.62 -9.98 4.85
C ALA A 110 2.78 -10.54 4.03
N ASP A 111 2.90 -10.14 2.77
CA ASP A 111 4.00 -10.54 1.89
C ASP A 111 5.36 -10.00 2.38
N ILE A 112 5.42 -8.78 2.91
CA ILE A 112 6.62 -8.25 3.56
C ILE A 112 6.94 -9.00 4.85
N ALA A 113 5.93 -9.32 5.67
CA ALA A 113 6.14 -10.06 6.91
C ALA A 113 6.68 -11.48 6.64
N ALA A 114 6.21 -12.12 5.57
CA ALA A 114 6.63 -13.46 5.19
C ALA A 114 8.00 -13.51 4.51
N HIS A 115 8.37 -12.49 3.74
CA HIS A 115 9.53 -12.55 2.84
C HIS A 115 10.57 -11.44 3.06
N GLY A 116 10.31 -10.52 3.98
CA GLY A 116 11.07 -9.30 4.16
C GLY A 116 10.83 -8.27 3.04
N VAL A 117 11.46 -7.10 3.20
CA VAL A 117 11.35 -6.01 2.22
C VAL A 117 12.20 -6.34 0.99
N PRO A 118 11.62 -6.33 -0.23
CA PRO A 118 12.38 -6.66 -1.42
C PRO A 118 13.36 -5.54 -1.79
N LYS A 119 14.52 -5.91 -2.35
CA LYS A 119 15.55 -4.95 -2.80
C LYS A 119 15.11 -4.11 -4.02
N ARG A 120 14.05 -4.52 -4.70
CA ARG A 120 13.41 -3.84 -5.83
C ARG A 120 11.91 -3.95 -5.66
N ARG A 121 11.14 -3.09 -6.33
CA ARG A 121 9.68 -3.21 -6.36
C ARG A 121 9.26 -4.59 -6.84
N ARG A 122 8.44 -5.28 -6.03
CA ARG A 122 7.78 -6.54 -6.37
C ARG A 122 6.29 -6.28 -6.46
N THR A 123 5.66 -6.73 -7.55
CA THR A 123 4.21 -6.62 -7.71
C THR A 123 3.57 -7.97 -7.41
N ILE A 124 2.45 -7.94 -6.68
CA ILE A 124 1.64 -9.11 -6.34
C ILE A 124 0.19 -8.88 -6.79
N ASP A 125 -0.48 -9.98 -7.12
CA ASP A 125 -1.86 -9.96 -7.59
C ASP A 125 -2.83 -9.81 -6.40
N GLY A 126 -3.66 -8.78 -6.45
CA GLY A 126 -4.71 -8.47 -5.48
C GLY A 126 -6.09 -8.95 -5.90
N ALA A 127 -6.23 -9.84 -6.89
CA ALA A 127 -7.53 -10.36 -7.34
C ALA A 127 -8.41 -10.92 -6.21
N ALA A 128 -7.81 -11.48 -5.15
CA ALA A 128 -8.54 -11.95 -3.96
C ALA A 128 -9.23 -10.82 -3.16
N CYS A 129 -8.79 -9.58 -3.36
CA CYS A 129 -9.38 -8.38 -2.78
C CYS A 129 -10.55 -7.85 -3.59
N ALA A 130 -10.79 -8.35 -4.81
CA ALA A 130 -11.95 -7.96 -5.60
C ALA A 130 -13.23 -8.30 -4.84
N ARG A 131 -14.16 -7.35 -4.82
CA ARG A 131 -15.47 -7.57 -4.22
C ARG A 131 -16.57 -7.49 -5.28
N PRO A 132 -17.62 -8.32 -5.16
CA PRO A 132 -18.78 -8.22 -6.03
C PRO A 132 -19.52 -6.89 -5.85
#